data_AF-A0ABD3HIP8-F1
#
_entry.id   AF-A0ABD3HIP8-F1
#
_cell.length_a   1.000
_cell.length_b   1.000
_cell.length_c   1.000
_cell.angle_alpha   90.00
_cell.angle_beta   90.00
_cell.angle_gamma   90.00
#
_symmetry.space_group_name_H-M   'P 1'
#
loop_
_entity.id
_entity.type
_entity.pdbx_description
1 polymer ?
#
loop_
_entity_poly.entity_id
_entity_poly.type
_entity_poly.pdbx_seq_one_letter_code
_entity_poly.pdbx_strand_id
1 'polypeptide(L)'
;MNARFVVDEIQAALEITRDPSGESSVDRKEVETKVRALFQSEEGKQARKNALRIKELALHTVSEKGSTYKNIQALVTRIRGTVLISS
;
A
#
# COMPACT_ATOMS: atom_id res chain seq x y z
N MET A 1 5.66 -0.56 10.82
CA MET A 1 5.82 -1.53 9.71
C MET A 1 5.17 -1.01 8.43
N ASN A 2 3.87 -0.69 8.42
CA ASN A 2 3.19 -0.24 7.20
C ASN A 2 3.77 1.05 6.60
N ALA A 3 4.10 2.06 7.42
CA ALA A 3 4.71 3.30 6.92
C ALA A 3 6.02 3.03 6.17
N ARG A 4 6.95 2.30 6.78
CA ARG A 4 8.21 1.88 6.15
C ARG A 4 7.97 1.07 4.88
N PHE A 5 7.00 0.16 4.85
CA PHE A 5 6.67 -0.56 3.61
C PHE A 5 6.20 0.40 2.50
N VAL A 6 5.33 1.35 2.81
CA VAL A 6 4.77 2.28 1.81
C VAL A 6 5.83 3.29 1.30
N VAL A 7 6.76 3.68 2.17
CA VAL A 7 7.84 4.63 1.85
C VAL A 7 9.04 3.92 1.21
N ASP A 8 9.56 2.88 1.85
CA ASP A 8 10.82 2.22 1.46
C ASP A 8 10.61 1.23 0.32
N GLU A 9 9.58 0.37 0.40
CA GLU A 9 9.44 -0.80 -0.49
C GLU A 9 8.65 -0.47 -1.76
N ILE A 10 7.49 0.18 -1.63
CA ILE A 10 6.65 0.52 -2.80
C ILE A 10 6.78 1.98 -3.23
N GLN A 11 7.52 2.79 -2.46
CA GLN A 11 7.88 4.17 -2.79
C GLN A 11 6.68 5.02 -3.24
N ALA A 12 5.56 4.89 -2.52
CA ALA A 12 4.27 5.49 -2.86
C ALA A 12 3.86 6.61 -1.90
N ALA A 13 4.71 6.95 -0.92
CA ALA A 13 4.48 8.02 0.05
C ALA A 13 5.79 8.73 0.41
N LEU A 14 5.64 9.94 0.96
CA LEU A 14 6.73 10.70 1.58
C LEU A 14 6.57 10.60 3.11
N GLU A 15 7.68 10.37 3.81
CA GLU A 15 7.69 10.33 5.27
C GLU A 15 7.85 11.74 5.87
N ILE A 16 7.06 12.00 6.91
CA ILE A 16 7.20 13.16 7.77
C ILE A 16 8.08 12.73 8.94
N THR A 17 9.26 13.33 9.05
CA THR A 17 10.23 12.95 10.09
C THR A 17 9.82 13.59 11.42
N ARG A 18 9.91 12.85 12.52
CA ARG A 18 9.75 13.42 13.88
C ARG A 18 11.03 14.15 14.28
N ASP A 19 10.90 15.13 15.16
CA ASP A 19 12.05 15.85 15.68
C ASP A 19 13.08 14.86 16.28
N PRO A 20 14.37 14.92 15.88
CA PRO A 20 15.44 14.15 16.50
C PRO A 20 15.57 14.36 18.03
N SER A 21 15.00 15.44 18.58
CA SER A 21 14.94 15.73 20.02
C SER A 21 14.10 14.73 20.83
N GLY A 22 13.32 13.86 20.16
CA GLY A 22 12.46 12.87 20.82
C GLY A 22 11.09 13.40 21.23
N GLU A 23 10.76 14.65 20.87
CA GLU A 23 9.41 15.17 21.05
C GLU A 23 8.41 14.43 20.15
N SER A 24 7.28 14.06 20.74
CA SER A 24 6.24 13.26 20.07
C SER A 24 5.44 14.03 19.00
N SER A 25 5.62 15.34 18.92
CA SER A 25 4.92 16.25 18.01
C SER A 25 5.70 16.50 16.72
N VAL A 26 4.97 16.62 15.62
CA VAL A 26 5.50 17.10 14.34
C VAL A 26 5.25 18.60 14.24
N ASP A 27 6.28 19.37 13.92
CA ASP A 27 6.14 20.80 13.70
C ASP A 27 5.26 21.12 12.48
N ARG A 28 4.49 22.20 12.57
CA ARG A 28 3.62 22.66 11.48
C ARG A 28 4.41 22.93 10.19
N LYS A 29 5.63 23.48 10.28
CA LYS A 29 6.42 23.81 9.08
C LYS A 29 6.87 22.54 8.35
N GLU A 30 7.19 21.48 9.10
CA GLU A 30 7.54 20.18 8.54
C GLU A 30 6.34 19.60 7.77
N VAL A 31 5.14 19.64 8.36
CA VAL A 31 3.91 19.22 7.69
C VAL A 31 3.68 20.01 6.40
N GLU A 32 3.76 21.34 6.45
CA GLU A 32 3.57 22.18 5.27
C GLU A 32 4.58 21.85 4.16
N THR A 33 5.85 21.68 4.54
CA THR A 33 6.95 21.36 3.61
C THR A 33 6.69 20.03 2.90
N LYS A 34 6.31 18.99 3.66
CA LYS A 34 6.06 17.66 3.11
C LYS A 34 4.80 17.59 2.27
N VAL A 35 3.73 18.28 2.66
CA VAL A 35 2.52 18.41 1.84
C VAL A 35 2.86 19.11 0.53
N ARG A 36 3.58 20.24 0.58
CA ARG A 36 3.99 20.95 -0.63
C ARG A 36 4.84 20.07 -1.54
N ALA A 37 5.82 19.35 -0.99
CA ALA A 37 6.66 18.42 -1.73
C ALA A 37 5.81 17.33 -2.42
N LEU A 38 4.87 16.70 -1.70
CA LEU A 38 4.01 15.66 -2.24
C LEU A 38 3.26 16.10 -3.52
N PHE A 39 2.85 17.37 -3.60
CA PHE A 39 2.11 17.88 -4.75
C PHE A 39 2.97 18.55 -5.82
N GLN A 40 4.13 19.11 -5.46
CA GLN A 40 4.88 20.04 -6.33
C GLN A 40 6.27 19.53 -6.71
N SER A 41 6.84 18.55 -6.00
CA SER A 41 8.17 18.01 -6.28
C SER A 41 8.15 16.83 -7.26
N GLU A 42 9.30 16.53 -7.87
CA GLU A 42 9.48 15.32 -8.68
C GLU A 42 9.34 14.04 -7.84
N GLU A 43 9.78 14.07 -6.58
CA GLU A 43 9.57 12.98 -5.62
C GLU A 43 8.07 12.70 -5.42
N GLY A 44 7.26 13.75 -5.21
CA GLY A 44 5.81 13.63 -5.09
C GLY A 44 5.14 13.08 -6.36
N LYS A 45 5.58 13.52 -7.54
CA LYS A 45 5.11 12.99 -8.83
C LYS A 45 5.44 11.49 -8.98
N GLN A 46 6.65 11.09 -8.59
CA GLN A 46 7.07 9.69 -8.65
C GLN A 46 6.28 8.83 -7.65
N ALA A 47 6.06 9.32 -6.42
CA ALA A 47 5.21 8.65 -5.43
C ALA A 47 3.79 8.44 -5.96
N ARG A 48 3.20 9.45 -6.61
CA ARG A 48 1.88 9.34 -7.25
C ARG A 48 1.87 8.30 -8.37
N LYS A 49 2.89 8.26 -9.23
CA LYS A 49 3.01 7.26 -10.30
C LYS A 49 3.08 5.85 -9.73
N ASN A 50 3.86 5.65 -8.67
CA ASN A 50 3.97 4.37 -7.98
C ASN A 50 2.64 3.95 -7.34
N ALA A 51 1.94 4.87 -6.69
CA ALA A 51 0.62 4.62 -6.12
C ALA A 51 -0.41 4.17 -7.18
N LEU A 52 -0.42 4.82 -8.35
CA LEU A 52 -1.29 4.43 -9.47
C LEU A 52 -0.94 3.05 -10.02
N ARG A 53 0.36 2.75 -10.21
CA ARG A 53 0.82 1.42 -10.62
C ARG A 53 0.38 0.33 -9.64
N ILE A 54 0.51 0.57 -8.34
CA ILE A 54 0.07 -0.39 -7.31
C ILE A 54 -1.45 -0.57 -7.34
N LYS A 55 -2.22 0.51 -7.53
CA LYS A 55 -3.68 0.43 -7.72
C LYS A 55 -4.05 -0.48 -8.90
N GLU A 56 -3.41 -0.29 -10.05
CA GLU A 56 -3.66 -1.09 -11.26
C GLU A 56 -3.34 -2.57 -11.03
N LEU A 57 -2.18 -2.86 -10.42
CA LEU A 57 -1.80 -4.23 -10.08
C LEU A 57 -2.79 -4.87 -9.10
N ALA A 58 -3.19 -4.16 -8.05
CA ALA A 58 -4.17 -4.65 -7.09
C ALA A 58 -5.48 -5.03 -7.78
N LEU A 59 -6.01 -4.15 -8.64
CA LEU A 59 -7.22 -4.41 -9.42
C LEU A 59 -7.08 -5.63 -10.33
N HIS A 60 -5.94 -5.77 -11.03
CA HIS A 60 -5.68 -6.92 -11.90
C HIS A 60 -5.58 -8.25 -11.13
N THR A 61 -5.03 -8.25 -9.91
CA THR A 61 -4.93 -9.49 -9.12
C THR A 61 -6.29 -10.00 -8.64
N VAL A 62 -7.24 -9.10 -8.38
CA VAL A 62 -8.59 -9.45 -7.89
C VAL A 62 -9.61 -9.63 -9.01
N SER A 63 -9.34 -9.13 -10.21
CA SER A 63 -10.22 -9.30 -11.37
C SER A 63 -10.35 -10.77 -11.79
N GLU A 64 -11.32 -11.05 -12.65
CA GLU A 64 -11.51 -12.40 -13.20
C GLU A 64 -10.19 -12.93 -13.82
N LYS A 65 -9.86 -14.19 -13.53
CA LYS A 65 -8.58 -14.84 -13.91
C LYS A 65 -7.32 -14.29 -13.21
N GLY A 66 -7.45 -13.27 -12.35
CA GLY A 66 -6.40 -12.74 -11.50
C GLY A 66 -5.88 -13.75 -10.48
N SER A 67 -4.68 -13.54 -9.95
CA SER A 67 -4.04 -14.46 -8.99
C SER A 67 -4.80 -14.58 -7.69
N THR A 68 -5.25 -13.46 -7.10
CA THR A 68 -6.07 -13.46 -5.89
C THR A 68 -7.43 -14.11 -6.14
N TYR A 69 -8.04 -13.85 -7.30
CA TYR A 69 -9.28 -14.53 -7.70
C TYR A 69 -9.09 -16.06 -7.74
N LYS A 70 -8.04 -16.55 -8.40
CA LYS A 70 -7.71 -17.98 -8.46
C LYS A 70 -7.46 -18.58 -7.07
N ASN A 71 -6.74 -17.88 -6.20
CA ASN A 71 -6.48 -18.34 -4.84
C ASN A 71 -7.77 -18.44 -4.01
N ILE A 72 -8.69 -17.49 -4.16
CA ILE A 72 -10.00 -17.55 -3.51
C ILE A 72 -10.82 -18.72 -4.05
N GLN A 73 -10.84 -18.96 -5.37
CA GLN A 73 -11.51 -20.10 -5.97
C GLN A 73 -10.95 -21.43 -5.44
N ALA A 74 -9.62 -21.56 -5.37
CA ALA A 74 -8.98 -22.75 -4.81
C ALA A 74 -9.35 -22.96 -3.33
N LEU A 75 -9.41 -21.89 -2.53
CA LEU A 75 -9.84 -21.95 -1.14
C LEU A 75 -11.30 -22.43 -1.01
N VAL A 76 -12.21 -21.90 -1.83
CA VAL A 76 -13.62 -22.30 -1.83
C VAL A 76 -13.76 -23.78 -2.20
N THR A 77 -13.05 -24.23 -3.24
CA THR A 77 -13.02 -25.65 -3.64
C THR A 77 -12.55 -26.54 -2.49
N ARG A 78 -11.49 -26.14 -1.79
CA ARG A 78 -10.97 -26.89 -0.64
C ARG A 78 -12.00 -26.99 0.49
N ILE A 79 -12.65 -25.89 0.85
CA ILE A 79 -13.69 -25.86 1.89
C ILE A 79 -14.85 -26.79 1.51
N ARG A 80 -15.32 -26.73 0.27
CA ARG A 80 -16.40 -27.61 -0.22
C ARG A 80 -16.00 -29.09 -0.20
N GLY A 81 -14.77 -29.40 -0.61
CA GLY A 81 -14.22 -30.76 -0.56
C GLY A 81 -14.15 -31.30 0.88
N THR A 82 -13.78 -30.47 1.86
CA THR A 82 -13.75 -30.87 3.27
C THR A 82 -15.15 -31.19 3.83
N VAL A 83 -16.18 -30.44 3.43
CA VAL A 83 -17.58 -30.68 3.86
C VAL A 83 -18.10 -32.03 3.34
N LEU A 84 -17.71 -32.44 2.13
CA LEU A 84 -18.15 -33.71 1.54
C LEU A 84 -17.46 -34.96 2.13
N ILE A 85 -16.30 -34.81 2.77
CA ILE A 85 -15.56 -35.93 3.40
C ILE A 85 -15.99 -36.12 4.88
N SER A 86 -16.70 -35.14 5.45
CA SER A 86 -17.16 -35.13 6.85
C SER A 86 -18.66 -35.43 7.01
N SER A 87 -19.33 -35.85 5.93
CA SER A 87 -20.74 -36.30 5.89
C SER A 87 -20.80 -37.79 5.57
#